data_AF-A0A0C2H4P1-F1
#
_entry.id   AF-A0A0C2H4P1-F1
#
_cell.length_a   1.000
_cell.length_b   1.000
_cell.length_c   1.000
_cell.angle_alpha   90.00
_cell.angle_beta   90.00
_cell.angle_gamma   90.00
#
_symmetry.space_group_name_H-M   'P 1'
#
loop_
_entity.id
_entity.type
_entity.pdbx_description
1 polymer ?
#
loop_
_entity_poly.entity_id
_entity_poly.type
_entity_poly.pdbx_seq_one_letter_code
_entity_poly.pdbx_strand_id
1 'polypeptide(L)'
;MTKILHYQVTPLGKDATGYMSVIRRVQLEWSCNDSELPNSVIIKIPFTAAVHDALDKSSGTTSRQEDMNLLQKVFHSVESRFYGIIQGEEQKPLLVPTIYANEDSDANQPVIVMQDYHSCYVVDLVQGFSEKQLFAIVDQIVKLQAFAIRNEKCGAFQRPREVSSCSSSSLYHIFVKT
;
A
#
# COMPACT_ATOMS: atom_id res chain seq x y z
N MET A 1 -14.64 26.17 -8.72
CA MET A 1 -13.33 25.63 -8.31
C MET A 1 -13.51 25.05 -6.92
N THR A 2 -13.61 23.72 -6.79
CA THR A 2 -13.83 23.02 -5.52
C THR A 2 -12.56 23.11 -4.66
N LYS A 3 -12.69 23.49 -3.39
CA LYS A 3 -11.56 23.63 -2.47
C LYS A 3 -11.87 22.90 -1.17
N ILE A 4 -10.84 22.32 -0.57
CA ILE A 4 -10.88 21.84 0.82
C ILE A 4 -10.78 23.09 1.71
N LEU A 5 -11.77 23.30 2.57
CA LEU A 5 -11.82 24.43 3.50
C LEU A 5 -11.04 24.13 4.78
N HIS A 6 -11.16 22.89 5.26
CA HIS A 6 -10.52 22.42 6.49
C HIS A 6 -10.24 20.92 6.37
N TYR A 7 -9.18 20.46 7.04
CA TYR A 7 -8.88 19.03 7.14
C TYR A 7 -8.41 18.68 8.54
N GLN A 8 -8.84 17.53 9.04
CA GLN A 8 -8.42 17.00 10.33
C GLN A 8 -7.74 15.65 10.15
N VAL A 9 -6.48 15.56 10.59
CA VAL A 9 -5.72 14.30 10.55
C VAL A 9 -5.97 13.53 11.83
N THR A 10 -6.51 12.32 11.70
CA THR A 10 -6.71 11.41 12.82
C THR A 10 -5.77 10.21 12.67
N PRO A 11 -4.95 9.87 13.69
CA PRO A 11 -4.21 8.62 13.68
C PRO A 11 -5.17 7.44 13.61
N LEU A 12 -4.86 6.43 12.82
CA LEU A 12 -5.66 5.21 12.67
C LEU A 12 -5.55 4.25 13.89
N GLY A 13 -5.10 4.76 15.05
CA GLY A 13 -4.77 3.97 16.25
C GLY A 13 -3.25 3.87 16.50
N LYS A 14 -2.85 3.39 17.68
CA LYS A 14 -1.44 3.19 18.05
C LYS A 14 -0.73 2.14 17.18
N ASP A 15 -1.50 1.23 16.59
CA ASP A 15 -0.99 0.12 15.76
C ASP A 15 -0.94 0.47 14.26
N ALA A 16 -1.31 1.70 13.87
CA ALA A 16 -1.38 2.12 12.47
C ALA A 16 -0.09 2.79 11.94
N THR A 17 1.04 2.48 12.55
CA THR A 17 2.34 2.63 11.89
C THR A 17 2.52 1.46 10.93
N GLY A 18 2.24 1.68 9.65
CA GLY A 18 2.55 0.70 8.61
C GLY A 18 4.05 0.41 8.59
N TYR A 19 4.43 -0.82 8.25
CA TYR A 19 5.81 -1.31 8.36
C TYR A 19 6.83 -0.37 7.70
N MET A 20 6.58 0.14 6.48
CA MET A 20 7.45 1.10 5.77
C MET A 20 6.69 2.36 5.29
N SER A 21 5.61 2.69 5.97
CA SER A 21 4.76 3.81 5.57
C SER A 21 4.00 4.38 6.76
N VAL A 22 3.88 5.69 6.77
CA VAL A 22 2.94 6.40 7.62
C VAL A 22 1.57 6.37 6.94
N ILE A 23 0.58 5.76 7.60
CA ILE A 23 -0.81 5.73 7.15
C ILE A 23 -1.64 6.63 8.07
N ARG A 24 -2.46 7.51 7.49
CA ARG A 24 -3.28 8.49 8.21
C ARG A 24 -4.68 8.56 7.62
N ARG A 25 -5.67 8.74 8.48
CA ARG A 25 -7.02 9.11 8.06
C ARG A 25 -7.13 10.63 8.07
N VAL A 26 -7.66 11.20 7.01
CA VAL A 26 -7.90 12.64 6.89
C VAL A 26 -9.38 12.86 6.65
N GLN A 27 -10.01 13.60 7.56
CA GLN A 27 -11.36 14.11 7.38
C GLN A 27 -11.29 15.35 6.51
N LEU A 28 -12.17 15.45 5.51
CA LEU A 28 -12.20 16.49 4.51
C LEU A 28 -13.48 17.30 4.65
N GLU A 29 -13.33 18.63 4.69
CA GLU A 29 -14.45 19.55 4.61
C GLU A 29 -14.38 20.33 3.29
N TRP A 30 -15.36 20.09 2.43
CA TRP A 30 -15.42 20.68 1.09
C TRP A 30 -16.16 22.01 1.10
N SER A 31 -15.76 22.93 0.24
CA SER A 31 -16.46 24.22 0.06
C SER A 31 -17.84 24.11 -0.58
N CYS A 32 -18.19 22.92 -1.08
CA CYS A 32 -19.45 22.62 -1.73
C CYS A 32 -20.10 21.40 -1.09
N ASN A 33 -21.42 21.41 -1.00
CA ASN A 33 -22.21 20.27 -0.56
C ASN A 33 -22.43 19.32 -1.73
N ASP A 34 -21.39 18.57 -2.09
CA ASP A 34 -21.45 17.51 -3.08
C ASP A 34 -21.30 16.16 -2.39
N SER A 35 -22.35 15.33 -2.49
CA SER A 35 -22.38 14.00 -1.88
C SER A 35 -21.46 12.99 -2.57
N GLU A 36 -20.96 13.29 -3.77
CA GLU A 36 -20.02 12.43 -4.49
C GLU A 36 -18.58 12.58 -3.97
N LEU A 37 -18.29 13.65 -3.23
CA LEU A 37 -16.96 13.89 -2.66
C LEU A 37 -16.76 13.07 -1.37
N PRO A 38 -15.58 12.47 -1.18
CA PRO A 38 -15.30 11.71 0.02
C PRO A 38 -15.21 12.64 1.24
N ASN A 39 -15.94 12.31 2.31
CA ASN A 39 -15.81 13.01 3.61
C ASN A 39 -14.51 12.65 4.33
N SER A 40 -13.88 11.52 3.97
CA SER A 40 -12.56 11.17 4.46
C SER A 40 -11.79 10.32 3.47
N VAL A 41 -10.47 10.36 3.61
CA VAL A 41 -9.52 9.59 2.81
C VAL A 41 -8.44 8.99 3.70
N ILE A 42 -7.84 7.91 3.22
CA ILE A 42 -6.61 7.36 3.76
C ILE A 42 -5.44 7.88 2.94
N ILE A 43 -4.43 8.41 3.61
CA ILE A 43 -3.18 8.84 3.02
C ILE A 43 -2.08 7.90 3.48
N LYS A 44 -1.37 7.32 2.53
CA LYS A 44 -0.20 6.47 2.76
C LYS A 44 1.04 7.16 2.21
N ILE A 45 1.98 7.47 3.11
CA ILE A 45 3.23 8.17 2.80
C ILE A 45 4.38 7.21 3.12
N PRO A 46 5.28 6.92 2.17
CA PRO A 46 6.47 6.12 2.43
C PRO A 46 7.31 6.71 3.57
N PHE A 47 7.74 5.87 4.52
CA PHE A 47 8.48 6.32 5.69
C PHE A 47 9.40 5.23 6.23
N THR A 48 10.69 5.52 6.36
CA THR A 48 11.72 4.57 6.80
C THR A 48 11.98 4.55 8.30
N ALA A 49 11.54 5.55 9.08
CA ALA A 49 12.04 5.69 10.45
C ALA A 49 11.49 4.67 11.45
N ALA A 50 10.41 3.93 11.13
CA ALA A 50 9.88 2.86 11.98
C ALA A 50 10.55 1.49 11.76
N VAL A 51 11.33 1.34 10.67
CA VAL A 51 11.82 0.03 10.23
C VAL A 51 13.16 -0.35 10.86
N HIS A 52 13.98 0.65 11.21
CA HIS A 52 15.31 0.47 11.78
C HIS A 52 15.26 -0.44 13.03
N ASP A 53 14.33 -0.15 13.94
CA ASP A 53 14.19 -0.90 15.20
C ASP A 53 13.59 -2.31 15.03
N ALA A 54 12.78 -2.54 14.00
CA ALA A 54 12.11 -3.83 13.79
C ALA A 54 13.00 -4.82 13.01
N LEU A 55 13.73 -4.32 12.00
CA LEU A 55 14.61 -5.15 11.18
C LEU A 55 15.94 -5.47 11.86
N ASP A 56 16.51 -4.52 12.62
CA ASP A 56 17.74 -4.77 13.37
C ASP A 56 17.53 -5.83 14.47
N LYS A 57 16.31 -5.92 15.02
CA LYS A 57 15.93 -6.96 16.00
C LYS A 57 15.73 -8.34 15.39
N SER A 58 15.34 -8.45 14.12
CA SER A 58 15.06 -9.76 13.48
C SER A 58 16.26 -10.34 12.72
N SER A 59 17.11 -9.49 12.15
CA SER A 59 18.17 -9.92 11.23
C SER A 59 19.54 -10.11 11.90
N GLY A 60 19.75 -9.56 13.11
CA GLY A 60 21.03 -9.63 13.83
C GLY A 60 22.18 -8.87 13.13
N THR A 61 21.88 -8.12 12.08
CA THR A 61 22.82 -7.30 11.29
C THR A 61 22.19 -5.94 11.07
N THR A 62 22.91 -4.87 11.39
CA THR A 62 22.46 -3.50 11.16
C THR A 62 22.24 -3.28 9.67
N SER A 63 20.99 -3.14 9.26
CA SER A 63 20.64 -2.81 7.88
C SER A 63 21.17 -1.40 7.55
N ARG A 64 21.80 -1.21 6.38
CA ARG A 64 22.25 0.14 6.00
C ARG A 64 21.03 0.98 5.66
N GLN A 65 21.02 2.24 6.09
CA GLN A 65 19.94 3.18 5.77
C GLN A 65 19.64 3.28 4.27
N GLU A 66 20.67 3.13 3.43
CA GLU A 66 20.56 3.12 1.96
C GLU A 66 19.73 1.93 1.44
N ASP A 67 19.94 0.73 2.01
CA ASP A 67 19.18 -0.48 1.65
C ASP A 67 17.70 -0.33 2.03
N MET A 68 17.43 0.29 3.18
CA MET A 68 16.07 0.54 3.67
C MET A 68 15.34 1.59 2.85
N ASN A 69 16.04 2.65 2.45
CA ASN A 69 15.49 3.66 1.55
C ASN A 69 15.18 3.05 0.17
N LEU A 70 16.05 2.20 -0.34
CA LEU A 70 15.81 1.48 -1.59
C LEU A 70 14.59 0.56 -1.47
N LEU A 71 14.52 -0.25 -0.41
CA LEU A 71 13.41 -1.17 -0.20
C LEU A 71 12.07 -0.42 -0.07
N GLN A 72 12.06 0.73 0.61
CA GLN A 72 10.88 1.60 0.72
C GLN A 72 10.41 2.06 -0.65
N LYS A 73 11.34 2.52 -1.51
CA LYS A 73 11.03 2.96 -2.87
C LYS A 73 10.46 1.81 -3.71
N VAL A 74 11.07 0.62 -3.63
CA VAL A 74 10.62 -0.57 -4.36
C VAL A 74 9.18 -0.90 -3.98
N PHE A 75 8.86 -0.93 -2.67
CA PHE A 75 7.50 -1.25 -2.23
C PHE A 75 6.48 -0.21 -2.66
N HIS A 76 6.80 1.07 -2.50
CA HIS A 76 5.90 2.14 -2.92
C HIS A 76 5.67 2.14 -4.44
N SER A 77 6.73 1.95 -5.24
CA SER A 77 6.63 1.92 -6.70
C SER A 77 5.81 0.72 -7.19
N VAL A 78 6.02 -0.46 -6.59
CA VAL A 78 5.22 -1.66 -6.90
C VAL A 78 3.74 -1.43 -6.57
N GLU A 79 3.45 -0.89 -5.39
CA GLU A 79 2.08 -0.63 -4.94
C GLU A 79 1.39 0.45 -5.80
N SER A 80 2.07 1.58 -6.04
CA SER A 80 1.60 2.66 -6.90
C SER A 80 1.27 2.14 -8.30
N ARG A 81 2.16 1.36 -8.89
CA ARG A 81 1.95 0.78 -10.22
C ARG A 81 0.80 -0.23 -10.24
N PHE A 82 0.66 -1.06 -9.22
CA PHE A 82 -0.44 -2.03 -9.12
C PHE A 82 -1.79 -1.32 -9.15
N TYR A 83 -1.93 -0.28 -8.33
CA TYR A 83 -3.15 0.53 -8.33
C TYR A 83 -3.39 1.23 -9.66
N GLY A 84 -2.35 1.77 -10.30
CA GLY A 84 -2.46 2.39 -11.63
C GLY A 84 -2.98 1.41 -12.69
N ILE A 85 -2.52 0.15 -12.65
CA ILE A 85 -3.01 -0.89 -13.56
C ILE A 85 -4.50 -1.17 -13.28
N ILE A 86 -4.88 -1.44 -12.03
CA ILE A 86 -6.28 -1.77 -11.70
C ILE A 86 -7.23 -0.60 -11.98
N GLN A 87 -6.80 0.64 -11.75
CA GLN A 87 -7.62 1.81 -12.06
C GLN A 87 -7.89 1.95 -13.56
N GLY A 88 -6.97 1.53 -14.42
CA GLY A 88 -7.14 1.53 -15.87
C GLY A 88 -8.05 0.42 -16.42
N GLU A 89 -8.41 -0.58 -15.61
CA GLU A 89 -9.30 -1.66 -16.05
C GLU A 89 -10.78 -1.22 -16.00
N GLU A 90 -11.52 -1.45 -17.09
CA GLU A 90 -12.95 -1.12 -17.21
C GLU A 90 -13.79 -1.92 -16.20
N GLN A 91 -13.53 -3.22 -16.09
CA GLN A 91 -14.15 -4.07 -15.08
C GLN A 91 -13.17 -4.27 -13.94
N LYS A 92 -13.50 -3.76 -12.74
CA LYS A 92 -12.68 -3.94 -11.55
C LYS A 92 -12.67 -5.42 -11.15
N PRO A 93 -11.56 -6.14 -11.35
CA PRO A 93 -11.52 -7.59 -11.13
C PRO A 93 -11.35 -7.95 -9.65
N LEU A 94 -10.95 -6.95 -8.84
CA LEU A 94 -10.54 -7.09 -7.45
C LEU A 94 -11.19 -6.02 -6.60
N LEU A 95 -11.44 -6.38 -5.34
CA LEU A 95 -11.88 -5.44 -4.32
C LEU A 95 -10.66 -4.66 -3.80
N VAL A 96 -10.35 -3.57 -4.49
CA VAL A 96 -9.33 -2.61 -4.07
C VAL A 96 -9.96 -1.25 -3.73
N PRO A 97 -9.34 -0.45 -2.85
CA PRO A 97 -9.80 0.91 -2.61
C PRO A 97 -9.83 1.75 -3.88
N THR A 98 -10.77 2.68 -3.97
CA THR A 98 -10.68 3.76 -4.97
C THR A 98 -9.45 4.63 -4.65
N ILE A 99 -8.60 4.90 -5.65
CA ILE A 99 -7.43 5.76 -5.50
C ILE A 99 -7.75 7.15 -6.05
N TYR A 100 -7.59 8.17 -5.20
CA TYR A 100 -7.85 9.57 -5.54
C TYR A 100 -6.59 10.28 -6.03
N ALA A 101 -5.41 9.86 -5.55
CA ALA A 101 -4.11 10.34 -6.01
C ALA A 101 -3.06 9.23 -5.85
N ASN A 102 -2.11 9.18 -6.80
CA ASN A 102 -1.11 8.13 -6.87
C ASN A 102 0.21 8.70 -7.42
N GLU A 103 1.04 9.23 -6.53
CA GLU A 103 2.35 9.80 -6.85
C GLU A 103 3.44 8.75 -6.61
N ASP A 104 4.24 8.44 -7.63
CA ASP A 104 5.27 7.37 -7.59
C ASP A 104 6.48 7.74 -6.69
N SER A 105 7.43 6.80 -6.53
CA SER A 105 8.61 6.92 -5.67
C SER A 105 9.56 8.07 -6.07
N ASP A 106 9.53 8.47 -7.35
CA ASP A 106 10.36 9.54 -7.91
C ASP A 106 9.72 10.93 -7.80
N ALA A 107 8.48 11.03 -7.34
CA ALA A 107 7.82 12.31 -7.16
C ALA A 107 8.46 13.12 -6.01
N ASN A 108 8.31 14.45 -6.05
CA ASN A 108 8.74 15.32 -4.94
C ASN A 108 8.06 14.94 -3.61
N GLN A 109 6.83 14.42 -3.68
CA GLN A 109 6.09 13.93 -2.53
C GLN A 109 5.39 12.61 -2.88
N PRO A 110 6.07 11.46 -2.70
CA PRO A 110 5.48 10.15 -2.94
C PRO A 110 4.32 9.92 -1.97
N VAL A 111 3.13 9.62 -2.51
CA VAL A 111 1.91 9.46 -1.71
C VAL A 111 0.85 8.67 -2.47
N ILE A 112 0.11 7.85 -1.74
CA ILE A 112 -1.12 7.23 -2.25
C ILE A 112 -2.28 7.74 -1.39
N VAL A 113 -3.27 8.34 -2.04
CA VAL A 113 -4.52 8.80 -1.40
C VAL A 113 -5.63 7.88 -1.86
N MET A 114 -6.30 7.23 -0.92
CA MET A 114 -7.25 6.15 -1.19
C MET A 114 -8.52 6.23 -0.34
N GLN A 115 -9.55 5.52 -0.79
CA GLN A 115 -10.84 5.41 -0.13
C GLN A 115 -10.72 4.93 1.30
N ASP A 116 -11.48 5.57 2.18
CA ASP A 116 -11.55 5.23 3.60
C ASP A 116 -12.72 4.30 3.90
N TYR A 117 -12.41 3.06 4.27
CA TYR A 117 -13.39 2.10 4.74
C TYR A 117 -13.55 2.20 6.27
N HIS A 118 -14.69 2.73 6.70
CA HIS A 118 -14.99 2.88 8.13
C HIS A 118 -15.52 1.60 8.78
N SER A 119 -16.12 0.71 8.00
CA SER A 119 -16.76 -0.52 8.46
C SER A 119 -15.85 -1.75 8.29
N CYS A 120 -14.60 -1.63 8.70
CA CYS A 120 -13.62 -2.71 8.64
C CYS A 120 -13.11 -3.05 10.04
N TYR A 121 -12.84 -4.34 10.26
CA TYR A 121 -12.20 -4.85 11.47
C TYR A 121 -11.13 -5.85 11.08
N VAL A 122 -10.09 -5.95 11.91
CA VAL A 122 -9.04 -6.95 11.74
C VAL A 122 -9.49 -8.23 12.45
N VAL A 123 -9.46 -9.34 11.73
CA VAL A 123 -9.69 -10.67 12.31
C VAL A 123 -8.36 -11.23 12.76
N ASP A 124 -8.26 -11.65 14.01
CA ASP A 124 -7.11 -12.38 14.51
C ASP A 124 -7.07 -13.77 13.86
N LEU A 125 -5.95 -14.09 13.19
CA LEU A 125 -5.73 -15.39 12.55
C LEU A 125 -5.84 -16.55 13.55
N VAL A 126 -5.51 -16.32 14.83
CA VAL A 126 -5.65 -17.32 15.90
C VAL A 126 -7.11 -17.64 16.18
N GLN A 127 -8.00 -16.66 16.08
CA GLN A 127 -9.45 -16.88 16.22
C GLN A 127 -10.04 -17.62 15.02
N GLY A 128 -9.32 -17.63 13.90
CA GLY A 128 -9.70 -18.32 12.68
C GLY A 128 -10.79 -17.61 11.90
N PHE A 129 -11.01 -18.07 10.67
CA PHE A 129 -12.08 -17.58 9.80
C PHE A 129 -13.25 -18.54 9.78
N SER A 130 -14.46 -18.01 9.67
CA SER A 130 -15.60 -18.84 9.27
C SER A 130 -15.39 -19.38 7.85
N GLU A 131 -16.02 -20.50 7.53
CA GLU A 131 -15.98 -21.11 6.19
C GLU A 131 -16.33 -20.09 5.09
N LYS A 132 -17.37 -19.27 5.31
CA LYS A 132 -17.78 -18.22 4.36
C LYS A 132 -16.69 -17.17 4.15
N GLN A 133 -16.02 -16.73 5.22
CA GLN A 133 -14.92 -15.77 5.13
C GLN A 133 -13.72 -16.39 4.40
N LEU A 134 -13.39 -17.65 4.69
CA LEU A 134 -12.31 -18.36 4.02
C LEU A 134 -12.55 -18.45 2.51
N PHE A 135 -13.76 -18.85 2.09
CA PHE A 135 -14.10 -18.89 0.67
C PHE A 135 -14.04 -17.51 0.02
N ALA A 136 -14.49 -16.46 0.69
CA ALA A 136 -14.41 -15.10 0.16
C ALA A 136 -12.95 -14.63 -0.02
N ILE A 137 -12.06 -14.96 0.93
CA ILE A 137 -10.62 -14.67 0.82
C ILE A 137 -10.00 -15.45 -0.34
N VAL A 138 -10.25 -16.76 -0.43
CA VAL A 138 -9.71 -17.61 -1.50
C VAL A 138 -10.21 -17.14 -2.87
N ASP A 139 -11.48 -16.76 -3.00
CA ASP A 139 -12.04 -16.21 -4.24
C ASP A 139 -11.31 -14.92 -4.67
N GLN A 140 -11.01 -14.00 -3.74
CA GLN A 140 -10.20 -12.81 -4.05
C GLN A 140 -8.77 -13.16 -4.46
N ILE A 141 -8.14 -14.16 -3.83
CA ILE A 141 -6.79 -14.63 -4.20
C ILE A 141 -6.81 -15.22 -5.62
N VAL A 142 -7.78 -16.06 -5.94
CA VAL A 142 -7.91 -16.67 -7.28
C VAL A 142 -8.15 -15.59 -8.34
N LYS A 143 -9.00 -14.61 -8.06
CA LYS A 143 -9.19 -13.45 -8.94
C LYS A 143 -7.90 -12.67 -9.15
N LEU A 144 -7.10 -12.49 -8.10
CA LEU A 144 -5.82 -11.78 -8.18
C LEU A 144 -4.82 -12.54 -9.04
N GLN A 145 -4.71 -13.86 -8.84
CA GLN A 145 -3.84 -14.72 -9.65
C GLN A 145 -4.27 -14.73 -11.12
N ALA A 146 -5.56 -14.91 -11.38
CA ALA A 146 -6.11 -14.89 -12.74
C ALA A 146 -5.87 -13.54 -13.42
N PHE A 147 -6.03 -12.44 -12.69
CA PHE A 147 -5.73 -11.10 -13.17
C PHE A 147 -4.24 -10.94 -13.51
N ALA A 148 -3.34 -11.34 -12.61
CA ALA A 148 -1.90 -11.22 -12.81
C ALA A 148 -1.39 -12.03 -14.02
N ILE A 149 -1.97 -13.20 -14.29
CA ILE A 149 -1.62 -14.04 -15.44
C ILE A 149 -2.11 -13.45 -16.76
N ARG A 150 -3.33 -12.89 -16.76
CA ARG A 150 -3.97 -12.38 -17.99
C ARG A 150 -3.49 -10.98 -18.39
N ASN A 151 -3.05 -10.18 -17.42
CA ASN A 151 -2.66 -8.80 -17.68
C ASN A 151 -1.15 -8.68 -17.87
N GLU A 152 -0.70 -8.51 -19.11
CA GLU A 152 0.72 -8.41 -19.47
C GLU A 152 1.44 -7.26 -18.72
N LYS A 153 0.70 -6.21 -18.33
CA LYS A 153 1.25 -5.09 -17.54
C LYS A 153 1.77 -5.54 -16.17
N CYS A 154 1.23 -6.62 -15.62
CA CYS A 154 1.68 -7.24 -14.38
C CYS A 154 3.00 -8.01 -14.55
N GLY A 155 3.31 -8.51 -15.74
CA GLY A 155 4.60 -9.19 -16.00
C GLY A 155 5.81 -8.28 -15.73
N ALA A 156 5.64 -6.98 -15.89
CA ALA A 156 6.71 -6.02 -15.67
C ALA A 156 6.93 -5.63 -14.19
N PHE A 157 6.24 -6.27 -13.23
CA PHE A 157 6.65 -6.28 -11.82
C PHE A 157 7.88 -7.16 -11.56
N GLN A 158 8.22 -8.08 -12.48
CA GLN A 158 9.31 -9.05 -12.30
C GLN A 158 10.71 -8.42 -12.26
N ARG A 159 10.86 -7.14 -12.64
CA ARG A 159 12.07 -6.33 -12.41
C ARG A 159 11.66 -4.90 -12.08
N PRO A 160 11.60 -4.52 -10.79
CA PRO A 160 11.51 -3.11 -10.43
C PRO A 160 12.71 -2.39 -11.05
N ARG A 161 12.50 -1.22 -11.67
CA ARG A 161 13.58 -0.44 -12.32
C ARG A 161 14.73 -0.13 -11.35
N GLU A 162 14.41 -0.05 -10.07
CA GLU A 162 15.33 0.22 -8.96
C GLU A 162 16.22 -1.00 -8.60
N VAL A 163 15.85 -2.22 -9.02
CA VAL A 163 16.60 -3.46 -8.74
C VAL A 163 17.68 -3.73 -9.79
N SER A 164 17.64 -3.08 -10.97
CA SER A 164 18.67 -3.23 -12.01
C SER A 164 20.07 -2.75 -11.59
N SER A 165 20.17 -1.94 -10.53
CA SER A 165 21.43 -1.43 -9.97
C SER A 165 21.95 -2.23 -8.78
N CYS A 166 21.20 -3.21 -8.26
CA CYS A 166 21.61 -4.02 -7.12
C CYS A 166 22.18 -5.37 -7.60
N SER A 167 23.32 -5.75 -7.02
CA SER A 167 23.75 -7.15 -7.11
C SER A 167 22.66 -8.00 -6.45
N SER A 168 22.21 -9.02 -7.17
CA SER A 168 21.08 -9.88 -6.83
C SER A 168 21.17 -10.45 -5.41
N SER A 169 22.38 -10.60 -4.86
CA SER A 169 22.68 -11.15 -3.53
C SER A 169 21.94 -10.47 -2.35
N SER A 170 21.83 -9.14 -2.34
CA SER A 170 21.40 -8.43 -1.13
C SER A 170 19.89 -8.48 -0.86
N LEU A 171 19.06 -8.54 -1.91
CA LEU A 171 17.59 -8.58 -1.78
C LEU A 171 17.06 -10.00 -1.50
N TYR A 172 17.70 -11.05 -2.03
CA TYR A 172 17.31 -12.44 -1.76
C TYR A 172 17.51 -12.81 -0.28
N HIS A 173 18.53 -12.25 0.39
CA HIS A 173 18.76 -12.54 1.81
C HIS A 173 17.69 -11.95 2.75
N ILE A 174 17.00 -10.88 2.34
CA ILE A 174 15.91 -10.26 3.13
C ILE A 174 14.62 -11.07 3.02
N PHE A 175 14.30 -11.60 1.83
CA PHE A 175 13.05 -12.32 1.58
C PHE A 175 13.07 -13.81 1.98
N VAL A 176 14.24 -14.43 2.15
CA VAL A 176 14.36 -15.88 2.43
C VAL A 176 14.52 -16.19 3.94
N LYS A 177 14.61 -15.17 4.80
CA LYS A 177 14.82 -15.35 6.26
C LYS A 177 13.64 -14.98 7.17
N THR A 178 12.51 -14.55 6.62
CA THR A 178 11.22 -14.53 7.34
C THR A 178 10.56 -15.89 7.30
#